data_AF-A0AA42AT59-F1
#
_entry.id   AF-A0AA42AT59-F1
#
_cell.length_a   1.000
_cell.length_b   1.000
_cell.length_c   1.000
_cell.angle_alpha   90.00
_cell.angle_beta   90.00
_cell.angle_gamma   90.00
#
_symmetry.space_group_name_H-M   'P 1'
#
loop_
_entity.id
_entity.type
_entity.pdbx_description
1 polymer ?
#
loop_
_entity_poly.entity_id
_entity_poly.type
_entity_poly.pdbx_seq_one_letter_code
_entity_poly.pdbx_strand_id
1 'polypeptide(L)'
;MKMFPEVKFDFEKQHKMLIDRSQILTESFKHLSLGTSKSLHSGLSVVFRNEEAVGSGVLREWFFVICQELFDPKESLFLACPSDGRRFFPNPAPVDYRHRSYFAFAGRVIALALMHQVQVGISFDRVFFLQLAGRMISLEDIRDADPVMYMSCKTILEMDADIVDSDALGLTFIREFEEFGSRRVVELCPEGNSIMVNSKNREEYIKLLIQHRFVKSVAEKISYFSRGFGDILCERGLQKIFFQSLQLKDLDQMLLGSGEAISVEDWKAHTDYHGYKENDGQICWFWEVVGGMSMKQRQELLFFWTSVKFLPACGFSKLSSRLCIYKLAKSDQRLPSSRTCFYKLGLPQYSSLAIMKQNLLIINQEHLGCSFGFS
;
A
#
# COMPACT_ATOMS: atom_id res chain seq x y z
N MET A 1 12.11 -11.03 -19.13
CA MET A 1 13.20 -11.03 -18.13
C MET A 1 12.56 -11.04 -16.75
N LYS A 2 12.93 -11.95 -15.83
CA LYS A 2 12.41 -11.92 -14.46
C LYS A 2 13.03 -10.73 -13.73
N MET A 3 12.22 -9.73 -13.38
CA MET A 3 12.69 -8.49 -12.74
C MET A 3 13.02 -8.69 -11.25
N PHE A 4 12.33 -9.62 -10.60
CA PHE A 4 12.56 -10.02 -9.21
C PHE A 4 13.19 -11.42 -9.13
N PRO A 5 14.01 -11.68 -8.10
CA PRO A 5 14.52 -13.02 -7.84
C PRO A 5 13.38 -13.95 -7.41
N GLU A 6 13.54 -15.24 -7.64
CA GLU A 6 12.61 -16.23 -7.09
C GLU A 6 12.84 -16.40 -5.60
N VAL A 7 11.77 -16.28 -4.82
CA VAL A 7 11.80 -16.56 -3.39
C VAL A 7 12.00 -18.07 -3.20
N LYS A 8 13.18 -18.47 -2.74
CA LYS A 8 13.46 -19.86 -2.38
C LYS A 8 12.87 -20.18 -1.01
N PHE A 9 12.15 -21.30 -0.89
CA PHE A 9 11.58 -21.80 0.37
C PHE A 9 12.64 -22.49 1.25
N ASP A 10 13.82 -21.89 1.39
CA ASP A 10 14.86 -22.37 2.30
C ASP A 10 14.84 -21.50 3.56
N PHE A 11 14.04 -21.94 4.54
CA PHE A 11 13.81 -21.21 5.79
C PHE A 11 15.08 -20.93 6.60
N GLU A 12 16.15 -21.72 6.41
CA GLU A 12 17.41 -21.50 7.12
C GLU A 12 18.22 -20.33 6.56
N LYS A 13 18.00 -19.98 5.29
CA LYS A 13 18.71 -18.90 4.59
C LYS A 13 17.93 -17.58 4.52
N GLN A 14 16.70 -17.55 5.04
CA GLN A 14 15.88 -16.34 5.06
C GLN A 14 16.47 -15.29 6.01
N HIS A 15 16.28 -14.01 5.65
CA HIS A 15 16.62 -12.89 6.52
C HIS A 15 15.65 -12.83 7.70
N LYS A 16 16.13 -13.16 8.90
CA LYS A 16 15.33 -13.23 10.12
C LYS A 16 15.19 -11.86 10.76
N MET A 17 13.95 -11.46 11.04
CA MET A 17 13.60 -10.20 11.69
C MET A 17 12.76 -10.50 12.93
N LEU A 18 13.32 -10.22 14.10
CA LEU A 18 12.60 -10.25 15.37
C LEU A 18 12.07 -8.83 15.65
N ILE A 19 10.75 -8.70 15.71
CA ILE A 19 10.06 -7.40 15.72
C ILE A 19 9.12 -7.28 16.92
N ASP A 20 9.18 -6.16 17.64
CA ASP A 20 8.16 -5.72 18.58
C ASP A 20 7.04 -4.99 17.82
N ARG A 21 5.79 -5.42 17.98
CA ARG A 21 4.62 -4.79 17.33
C ARG A 21 4.52 -3.30 17.62
N SER A 22 4.86 -2.89 18.84
CA SER A 22 4.79 -1.48 19.25
C SER A 22 5.85 -0.59 18.59
N GLN A 23 6.88 -1.20 17.97
CA GLN A 23 8.01 -0.53 17.34
C GLN A 23 8.23 -1.03 15.91
N ILE A 24 7.16 -1.51 15.25
CA ILE A 24 7.27 -2.21 13.96
C ILE A 24 8.03 -1.40 12.91
N LEU A 25 7.77 -0.08 12.82
CA LEU A 25 8.44 0.79 11.86
C LEU A 25 9.94 0.88 12.13
N THR A 26 10.31 1.24 13.36
CA THR A 26 11.71 1.45 13.76
C THR A 26 12.53 0.15 13.71
N GLU A 27 11.98 -0.97 14.17
CA GLU A 27 12.70 -2.24 14.15
C GLU A 27 12.81 -2.82 12.74
N SER A 28 11.76 -2.71 11.92
CA SER A 28 11.82 -3.10 10.50
C SER A 28 12.85 -2.27 9.73
N PHE A 29 12.89 -0.96 9.99
CA PHE A 29 13.88 -0.06 9.39
C PHE A 29 15.31 -0.52 9.69
N LYS A 30 15.60 -0.86 10.96
CA LYS A 30 16.93 -1.34 11.38
C LYS A 30 17.32 -2.63 10.66
N HIS A 31 16.45 -3.64 10.65
CA HIS A 31 16.72 -4.93 10.01
C HIS A 31 16.93 -4.78 8.50
N LEU A 32 16.00 -4.13 7.81
CA LEU A 32 16.06 -4.03 6.35
C LEU A 32 17.14 -3.08 5.85
N SER A 33 17.54 -2.07 6.63
CA SER A 33 18.62 -1.16 6.26
C SER A 33 19.99 -1.83 6.39
N LEU A 34 20.19 -2.70 7.38
CA LEU A 34 21.40 -3.52 7.55
C LEU A 34 21.44 -4.73 6.60
N GLY A 35 20.28 -5.19 6.14
CA GLY A 35 20.16 -6.28 5.18
C GLY A 35 20.88 -5.99 3.85
N THR A 36 21.73 -6.92 3.43
CA THR A 36 22.32 -6.91 2.08
C THR A 36 21.29 -7.39 1.05
N SER A 37 21.33 -6.88 -0.19
CA SER A 37 20.44 -7.33 -1.27
C SER A 37 20.37 -8.85 -1.38
N LYS A 38 21.53 -9.53 -1.32
CA LYS A 38 21.62 -11.00 -1.40
C LYS A 38 20.86 -11.71 -0.25
N SER A 39 20.91 -11.15 0.96
CA SER A 39 20.17 -11.69 2.11
C SER A 39 18.68 -11.43 2.00
N LEU A 40 18.26 -10.31 1.41
CA LEU A 40 16.85 -10.00 1.24
C LEU A 40 16.23 -10.81 0.08
N HIS A 41 17.03 -11.12 -0.95
CA HIS A 41 16.64 -11.98 -2.07
C HIS A 41 16.38 -13.45 -1.67
N SER A 42 16.94 -13.93 -0.55
CA SER A 42 16.63 -15.27 -0.04
C SER A 42 15.27 -15.35 0.68
N GLY A 43 14.54 -14.24 0.76
CA GLY A 43 13.24 -14.13 1.43
C GLY A 43 13.37 -13.69 2.89
N LEU A 44 12.22 -13.31 3.46
CA LEU A 44 12.12 -12.79 4.82
C LEU A 44 11.48 -13.83 5.76
N SER A 45 11.94 -13.84 7.01
CA SER A 45 11.34 -14.57 8.11
C SER A 45 11.05 -13.60 9.25
N VAL A 46 9.78 -13.33 9.51
CA VAL A 46 9.35 -12.40 10.57
C VAL A 46 8.87 -13.20 11.78
N VAL A 47 9.30 -12.77 12.96
CA VAL A 47 8.83 -13.26 14.25
C VAL A 47 8.47 -12.05 15.11
N PHE A 48 7.26 -12.02 15.64
CA PHE A 48 6.88 -11.00 16.61
C PHE A 48 7.32 -11.43 18.01
N ARG A 49 7.86 -10.49 18.80
CA ARG A 49 8.30 -10.78 20.18
C ARG A 49 7.11 -11.22 21.02
N ASN A 50 7.33 -12.25 21.85
CA ASN A 50 6.32 -12.84 22.73
C ASN A 50 5.15 -13.51 21.99
N GLU A 51 5.30 -13.82 20.71
CA GLU A 51 4.34 -14.58 19.92
C GLU A 51 4.97 -15.87 19.41
N GLU A 52 4.21 -16.97 19.47
CA GLU A 52 4.66 -18.28 18.96
C GLU A 52 4.46 -18.42 17.43
N ALA A 53 3.69 -17.51 16.83
CA ALA A 53 3.35 -17.55 15.42
C ALA A 53 4.58 -17.30 14.54
N VAL A 54 4.79 -18.19 13.56
CA VAL A 54 5.85 -18.10 12.56
C VAL A 54 5.34 -18.50 11.17
N GLY A 55 6.04 -18.05 10.12
CA GLY A 55 5.83 -18.49 8.75
C GLY A 55 5.18 -17.45 7.84
N SER A 56 4.63 -17.91 6.71
CA SER A 56 4.19 -17.03 5.62
C SER A 56 2.99 -16.14 5.98
N GLY A 57 2.15 -16.56 6.91
CA GLY A 57 1.04 -15.74 7.43
C GLY A 57 1.54 -14.50 8.17
N VAL A 58 2.50 -14.70 9.09
CA VAL A 58 3.14 -13.60 9.85
C VAL A 58 3.85 -12.64 8.92
N LEU A 59 4.51 -13.15 7.87
CA LEU A 59 5.15 -12.31 6.86
C LEU A 59 4.13 -11.43 6.11
N ARG A 60 2.99 -12.00 5.69
CA ARG A 60 1.93 -11.23 5.00
C ARG A 60 1.31 -10.17 5.90
N GLU A 61 1.06 -10.53 7.16
CA GLU A 61 0.60 -9.57 8.16
C GLU A 61 1.61 -8.44 8.34
N TRP A 62 2.90 -8.76 8.51
CA TRP A 62 3.94 -7.76 8.64
C TRP A 62 3.96 -6.79 7.46
N PHE A 63 3.89 -7.29 6.22
CA PHE A 63 3.85 -6.45 5.02
C PHE A 63 2.67 -5.48 5.02
N PHE A 64 1.49 -5.94 5.45
CA PHE A 64 0.31 -5.08 5.56
C PHE A 64 0.54 -3.97 6.60
N VAL A 65 0.93 -4.34 7.83
CA VAL A 65 1.07 -3.39 8.95
C VAL A 65 2.19 -2.38 8.69
N ILE A 66 3.37 -2.83 8.23
CA ILE A 66 4.48 -1.90 7.95
C ILE A 66 4.14 -0.90 6.85
N CYS A 67 3.32 -1.27 5.86
CA CYS A 67 2.85 -0.33 4.85
C CYS A 67 1.84 0.65 5.43
N GLN A 68 0.96 0.25 6.35
CA GLN A 68 0.08 1.21 7.02
C GLN A 68 0.89 2.25 7.82
N GLU A 69 1.91 1.82 8.55
CA GLU A 69 2.78 2.73 9.31
C GLU A 69 3.61 3.65 8.41
N LEU A 70 4.19 3.13 7.33
CA LEU A 70 5.01 3.92 6.40
C LEU A 70 4.24 5.04 5.68
N PHE A 71 2.97 4.81 5.42
CA PHE A 71 2.08 5.74 4.73
C PHE A 71 1.15 6.47 5.71
N ASP A 72 1.36 6.32 7.03
CA ASP A 72 0.63 7.06 8.04
C ASP A 72 1.01 8.56 7.98
N PRO A 73 0.03 9.48 8.03
CA PRO A 73 0.30 10.91 8.00
C PRO A 73 1.28 11.40 9.07
N LYS A 74 1.39 10.71 10.22
CA LYS A 74 2.31 11.06 11.32
C LYS A 74 3.78 10.98 10.89
N GLU A 75 4.12 10.06 10.00
CA GLU A 75 5.50 9.90 9.51
C GLU A 75 5.90 10.99 8.51
N SER A 76 4.93 11.76 8.00
CA SER A 76 5.17 12.88 7.08
C SER A 76 5.96 12.52 5.80
N LEU A 77 6.07 11.24 5.45
CA LEU A 77 6.79 10.76 4.26
C LEU A 77 5.95 10.89 2.98
N PHE A 78 4.69 10.48 3.06
CA PHE A 78 3.77 10.46 1.93
C PHE A 78 2.48 11.19 2.28
N LEU A 79 1.81 11.72 1.26
CA LEU A 79 0.48 12.31 1.37
C LEU A 79 -0.49 11.46 0.57
N ALA A 80 -1.68 11.24 1.14
CA ALA A 80 -2.77 10.61 0.43
C ALA A 80 -3.42 11.59 -0.56
N CYS A 81 -3.89 11.09 -1.70
CA CYS A 81 -4.69 11.88 -2.63
C CYS A 81 -6.05 12.21 -1.99
N PRO A 82 -6.57 13.45 -2.11
CA PRO A 82 -7.82 13.84 -1.45
C PRO A 82 -9.04 12.99 -1.82
N SER A 83 -9.07 12.45 -3.04
CA SER A 83 -10.17 11.62 -3.57
C SER A 83 -9.99 10.12 -3.30
N ASP A 84 -8.80 9.66 -2.94
CA ASP A 84 -8.49 8.24 -2.68
C ASP A 84 -7.43 8.11 -1.59
N GLY A 85 -7.90 7.83 -0.36
CA GLY A 85 -7.06 7.69 0.82
C GLY A 85 -6.05 6.53 0.79
N ARG A 86 -6.10 5.67 -0.23
CA ARG A 86 -5.13 4.58 -0.44
C ARG A 86 -4.08 4.90 -1.50
N ARG A 87 -4.21 6.03 -2.19
CA ARG A 87 -3.30 6.46 -3.26
C ARG A 87 -2.38 7.55 -2.72
N PHE A 88 -1.07 7.36 -2.86
CA PHE A 88 -0.09 8.19 -2.19
C PHE A 88 0.95 8.78 -3.15
N PHE A 89 1.44 9.97 -2.80
CA PHE A 89 2.60 10.62 -3.42
C PHE A 89 3.57 11.15 -2.35
N PRO A 90 4.87 11.31 -2.67
CA PRO A 90 5.84 11.83 -1.70
C PRO A 90 5.44 13.23 -1.21
N ASN A 91 5.53 13.44 0.10
CA ASN A 91 5.27 14.75 0.69
C ASN A 91 6.28 15.79 0.12
N PRO A 92 5.85 16.93 -0.43
CA PRO A 92 6.77 17.93 -0.96
C PRO A 92 7.56 18.67 0.13
N ALA A 93 7.19 18.57 1.41
CA ALA A 93 7.88 19.23 2.52
C ALA A 93 9.39 18.88 2.59
N PRO A 94 10.25 19.78 3.11
CA PRO A 94 11.67 19.52 3.27
C PRO A 94 11.97 18.26 4.08
N VAL A 95 13.10 17.65 3.75
CA VAL A 95 13.49 16.33 4.25
C VAL A 95 14.62 16.52 5.27
N ASP A 96 14.46 15.98 6.47
CA ASP A 96 15.60 15.82 7.38
C ASP A 96 16.45 14.61 6.94
N TYR A 97 17.62 14.40 7.55
CA TYR A 97 18.47 13.27 7.20
C TYR A 97 17.79 11.91 7.42
N ARG A 98 16.91 11.79 8.43
CA ARG A 98 16.22 10.53 8.75
C ARG A 98 15.20 10.18 7.67
N HIS A 99 14.38 11.13 7.24
CA HIS A 99 13.37 10.94 6.21
C HIS A 99 13.98 10.42 4.89
N ARG A 100 15.21 10.83 4.52
CA ARG A 100 15.91 10.30 3.34
C ARG A 100 16.10 8.78 3.39
N SER A 101 16.58 8.27 4.52
CA SER A 101 16.76 6.83 4.71
C SER A 101 15.42 6.10 4.74
N TYR A 102 14.37 6.72 5.29
CA TYR A 102 13.02 6.15 5.27
C TYR A 102 12.45 6.02 3.85
N PHE A 103 12.71 6.95 2.93
CA PHE A 103 12.30 6.75 1.53
C PHE A 103 12.99 5.54 0.88
N ALA A 104 14.29 5.35 1.11
CA ALA A 104 14.99 4.16 0.62
C ALA A 104 14.45 2.87 1.26
N PHE A 105 14.16 2.91 2.55
CA PHE A 105 13.51 1.80 3.24
C PHE A 105 12.12 1.50 2.67
N ALA A 106 11.27 2.51 2.44
CA ALA A 106 9.97 2.35 1.80
C ALA A 106 10.09 1.72 0.41
N GLY A 107 11.09 2.15 -0.38
CA GLY A 107 11.41 1.54 -1.67
C GLY A 107 11.71 0.05 -1.56
N ARG A 108 12.53 -0.35 -0.57
CA ARG A 108 12.83 -1.77 -0.29
C ARG A 108 11.56 -2.53 0.11
N VAL A 109 10.76 -1.99 1.03
CA VAL A 109 9.53 -2.65 1.52
C VAL A 109 8.55 -2.91 0.38
N ILE A 110 8.30 -1.91 -0.48
CA ILE A 110 7.41 -2.09 -1.64
C ILE A 110 7.97 -3.12 -2.62
N ALA A 111 9.25 -3.05 -2.94
CA ALA A 111 9.87 -4.03 -3.84
C ALA A 111 9.82 -5.45 -3.27
N LEU A 112 10.01 -5.60 -1.96
CA LEU A 112 9.88 -6.88 -1.25
C LEU A 112 8.43 -7.38 -1.26
N ALA A 113 7.44 -6.50 -1.06
CA ALA A 113 6.03 -6.87 -1.15
C ALA A 113 5.69 -7.41 -2.55
N LEU A 114 6.17 -6.75 -3.60
CA LEU A 114 6.01 -7.20 -5.00
C LEU A 114 6.74 -8.52 -5.26
N MET A 115 7.97 -8.68 -4.76
CA MET A 115 8.74 -9.93 -4.87
C MET A 115 8.01 -11.12 -4.22
N HIS A 116 7.40 -10.89 -3.06
CA HIS A 116 6.60 -11.88 -2.33
C HIS A 116 5.14 -11.98 -2.80
N GLN A 117 4.74 -11.18 -3.80
CA GLN A 117 3.38 -11.11 -4.35
C GLN A 117 2.29 -10.80 -3.31
N VAL A 118 2.61 -9.97 -2.33
CA VAL A 118 1.68 -9.56 -1.26
C VAL A 118 1.03 -8.23 -1.61
N GLN A 119 -0.31 -8.21 -1.66
CA GLN A 119 -1.08 -6.98 -1.79
C GLN A 119 -1.12 -6.26 -0.44
N VAL A 120 -0.61 -5.03 -0.41
CA VAL A 120 -0.41 -4.23 0.81
C VAL A 120 -1.46 -3.14 1.02
N GLY A 121 -2.35 -2.92 0.05
CA GLY A 121 -3.50 -2.03 0.21
C GLY A 121 -3.23 -0.55 0.01
N ILE A 122 -2.06 -0.21 -0.51
CA ILE A 122 -1.71 1.15 -0.93
C ILE A 122 -1.41 1.16 -2.43
N SER A 123 -1.50 2.32 -3.06
CA SER A 123 -1.13 2.54 -4.45
C SER A 123 -0.36 3.85 -4.61
N PHE A 124 0.27 4.01 -5.77
CA PHE A 124 0.97 5.26 -6.09
C PHE A 124 0.07 6.16 -6.89
N ASP A 125 0.15 7.45 -6.58
CA ASP A 125 -0.40 8.46 -7.45
C ASP A 125 0.27 8.43 -8.83
N ARG A 126 -0.48 8.92 -9.83
CA ARG A 126 -0.03 9.00 -11.21
C ARG A 126 1.27 9.79 -11.36
N VAL A 127 1.40 10.93 -10.68
CA VAL A 127 2.60 11.76 -10.69
C VAL A 127 3.80 11.01 -10.14
N PHE A 128 3.61 10.29 -9.02
CA PHE A 128 4.69 9.52 -8.41
C PHE A 128 5.15 8.37 -9.31
N PHE A 129 4.20 7.62 -9.88
CA PHE A 129 4.49 6.54 -10.82
C PHE A 129 5.24 7.04 -12.07
N LEU A 130 4.79 8.14 -12.68
CA LEU A 130 5.43 8.70 -13.87
C LEU A 130 6.86 9.14 -13.59
N GLN A 131 7.14 9.71 -12.42
CA GLN A 131 8.50 10.09 -12.03
C GLN A 131 9.41 8.88 -11.83
N LEU A 132 8.91 7.78 -11.24
CA LEU A 132 9.66 6.53 -11.13
C LEU A 132 9.97 5.92 -12.51
N ALA A 133 9.05 6.07 -13.47
CA ALA A 133 9.27 5.71 -14.87
C ALA A 133 10.15 6.72 -15.66
N GLY A 134 10.54 7.83 -15.03
CA GLY A 134 11.27 8.93 -15.66
C GLY A 134 10.55 9.57 -16.84
N ARG A 135 9.21 9.69 -16.73
CA ARG A 135 8.33 10.37 -17.69
C ARG A 135 8.05 11.80 -17.22
N MET A 136 7.71 12.67 -18.17
CA MET A 136 7.33 14.07 -17.89
C MET A 136 5.95 14.13 -17.23
N ILE A 137 5.76 15.16 -16.40
CA ILE A 137 4.51 15.43 -15.69
C ILE A 137 3.78 16.58 -16.40
N SER A 138 2.52 16.35 -16.71
CA SER A 138 1.59 17.32 -17.29
C SER A 138 0.56 17.79 -16.24
N LEU A 139 -0.22 18.81 -16.60
CA LEU A 139 -1.30 19.31 -15.75
C LEU A 139 -2.35 18.23 -15.44
N GLU A 140 -2.69 17.39 -16.42
CA GLU A 140 -3.68 16.34 -16.23
C GLU A 140 -3.22 15.27 -15.24
N ASP A 141 -1.90 15.08 -15.10
CA ASP A 141 -1.34 14.08 -14.19
C ASP A 141 -1.50 14.48 -12.72
N ILE A 142 -1.54 15.78 -12.40
CA ILE A 142 -1.60 16.28 -11.01
C ILE A 142 -3.01 16.35 -10.43
N ARG A 143 -4.03 16.02 -11.23
CA ARG A 143 -5.45 16.19 -10.87
C ARG A 143 -5.81 15.51 -9.55
N ASP A 144 -5.34 14.29 -9.33
CA ASP A 144 -5.67 13.51 -8.14
C ASP A 144 -4.77 13.88 -6.96
N ALA A 145 -3.50 14.23 -7.20
CA ALA A 145 -2.54 14.61 -6.17
C ALA A 145 -2.84 16.00 -5.57
N ASP A 146 -3.24 16.96 -6.40
CA ASP A 146 -3.71 18.27 -5.96
C ASP A 146 -4.84 18.81 -6.87
N PRO A 147 -6.10 18.47 -6.55
CA PRO A 147 -7.27 18.98 -7.27
C PRO A 147 -7.38 20.51 -7.24
N VAL A 148 -6.94 21.16 -6.16
CA VAL A 148 -7.06 22.62 -6.00
C VAL A 148 -6.10 23.33 -6.96
N MET A 149 -4.83 22.91 -6.98
CA MET A 149 -3.84 23.44 -7.92
C MET A 149 -4.22 23.10 -9.37
N TYR A 150 -4.73 21.89 -9.62
CA TYR A 150 -5.22 21.51 -10.95
C TYR A 150 -6.31 22.47 -11.44
N MET A 151 -7.33 22.73 -10.62
CA MET A 151 -8.42 23.64 -10.98
C MET A 151 -7.93 25.08 -11.17
N SER A 152 -7.06 25.57 -10.28
CA SER A 152 -6.48 26.91 -10.40
C SER A 152 -5.69 27.08 -11.71
N CYS A 153 -4.86 26.09 -12.07
CA CYS A 153 -4.11 26.11 -13.33
C CYS A 153 -5.05 26.04 -14.55
N LYS A 154 -6.09 25.21 -14.51
CA LYS A 154 -7.12 25.15 -15.56
C LYS A 154 -7.79 26.51 -15.77
N THR A 155 -8.20 27.16 -14.68
CA THR A 155 -8.80 28.50 -14.74
C THR A 155 -7.87 29.50 -15.40
N ILE A 156 -6.58 29.52 -15.06
CA ILE A 156 -5.61 30.44 -15.68
C ILE A 156 -5.44 30.18 -17.20
N LEU A 157 -5.43 28.90 -17.62
CA LEU A 157 -5.32 28.53 -19.04
C LEU A 157 -6.54 28.92 -19.86
N GLU A 158 -7.74 28.80 -19.27
CA GLU A 158 -9.01 28.99 -19.96
C GLU A 158 -9.51 30.44 -19.87
N MET A 159 -8.92 31.27 -19.02
CA MET A 159 -9.29 32.68 -18.83
C MET A 159 -9.08 33.51 -20.10
N ASP A 160 -9.97 34.49 -20.32
CA ASP A 160 -9.84 35.43 -21.44
C ASP A 160 -8.51 36.18 -21.41
N ALA A 161 -7.88 36.30 -22.59
CA ALA A 161 -6.56 36.92 -22.72
C ALA A 161 -6.52 38.34 -22.17
N ASP A 162 -7.55 39.14 -22.43
CA ASP A 162 -7.65 40.52 -21.95
C ASP A 162 -7.67 40.61 -20.41
N ILE A 163 -8.28 39.63 -19.74
CA ILE A 163 -8.33 39.57 -18.27
C ILE A 163 -6.95 39.24 -17.72
N VAL A 164 -6.28 38.23 -18.27
CA VAL A 164 -4.93 37.84 -17.83
C VAL A 164 -3.92 38.97 -18.10
N ASP A 165 -4.03 39.62 -19.26
CA ASP A 165 -3.13 40.71 -19.68
C ASP A 165 -3.37 42.02 -18.90
N SER A 166 -4.54 42.17 -18.27
CA SER A 166 -4.86 43.31 -17.39
C SER A 166 -4.20 43.24 -16.00
N ASP A 167 -3.42 42.20 -15.71
CA ASP A 167 -2.80 41.93 -14.41
C ASP A 167 -3.81 41.79 -13.25
N ALA A 168 -5.07 41.47 -13.55
CA ALA A 168 -6.12 41.32 -12.53
C ALA A 168 -5.83 40.21 -11.49
N LEU A 169 -4.96 39.26 -11.83
CA LEU A 169 -4.57 38.15 -10.96
C LEU A 169 -3.33 38.46 -10.09
N GLY A 170 -2.56 39.50 -10.42
CA GLY A 170 -1.32 39.85 -9.73
C GLY A 170 -0.29 38.71 -9.67
N LEU A 171 -0.24 37.87 -10.72
CA LEU A 171 0.63 36.69 -10.76
C LEU A 171 1.97 37.02 -11.40
N THR A 172 3.04 36.61 -10.75
CA THR A 172 4.40 36.61 -11.31
C THR A 172 4.97 35.19 -11.30
N PHE A 173 6.15 34.98 -11.88
CA PHE A 173 6.81 33.67 -11.95
C PHE A 173 7.44 33.27 -10.60
N ILE A 174 6.64 33.30 -9.54
CA ILE A 174 6.98 32.88 -8.19
C ILE A 174 6.01 31.82 -7.70
N ARG A 175 6.44 31.00 -6.74
CA ARG A 175 5.57 30.13 -5.97
C ARG A 175 5.69 30.47 -4.50
N GLU A 176 4.55 30.65 -3.87
CA GLU A 176 4.44 30.82 -2.43
C GLU A 176 3.95 29.53 -1.79
N PHE A 177 4.53 29.15 -0.67
CA PHE A 177 4.10 28.00 0.11
C PHE A 177 4.50 28.15 1.57
N GLU A 178 3.79 27.46 2.46
CA GLU A 178 4.13 27.42 3.88
C GLU A 178 5.14 26.31 4.16
N GLU A 179 6.16 26.63 4.94
CA GLU A 179 7.23 25.73 5.34
C GLU A 179 7.59 26.02 6.81
N PHE A 180 7.40 25.05 7.70
CA PHE A 180 7.63 25.19 9.15
C PHE A 180 6.93 26.43 9.77
N GLY A 181 5.68 26.69 9.37
CA GLY A 181 4.90 27.83 9.86
C GLY A 181 5.32 29.19 9.28
N SER A 182 6.23 29.22 8.32
CA SER A 182 6.71 30.43 7.65
C SER A 182 6.35 30.43 6.17
N ARG A 183 5.86 31.57 5.65
CA ARG A 183 5.63 31.75 4.21
C ARG A 183 6.98 31.85 3.49
N ARG A 184 7.21 30.96 2.54
CA ARG A 184 8.35 30.96 1.63
C ARG A 184 7.91 31.40 0.25
N VAL A 185 8.80 32.09 -0.44
CA VAL A 185 8.65 32.49 -1.85
C VAL A 185 9.85 31.97 -2.61
N VAL A 186 9.61 31.30 -3.73
CA VAL A 186 10.65 30.80 -4.63
C VAL A 186 10.36 31.27 -6.04
N GLU A 187 11.36 31.87 -6.69
CA GLU A 187 11.28 32.20 -8.11
C GLU A 187 11.34 30.94 -8.97
N LEU A 188 10.42 30.82 -9.92
CA LEU A 188 10.29 29.67 -10.80
C LEU A 188 11.32 29.69 -11.95
N CYS A 189 11.76 30.89 -12.31
CA CYS A 189 12.80 31.19 -13.29
C CYS A 189 13.62 32.41 -12.81
N PRO A 190 14.80 32.69 -13.40
CA PRO A 190 15.59 33.87 -13.04
C PRO A 190 14.78 35.17 -13.21
N GLU A 191 14.80 36.03 -12.19
CA GLU A 191 14.04 37.28 -12.14
C GLU A 191 12.51 37.06 -12.22
N GLY A 192 12.05 35.89 -11.79
CA GLY A 192 10.64 35.49 -11.92
C GLY A 192 9.67 36.42 -11.20
N ASN A 193 10.09 37.07 -10.11
CA ASN A 193 9.28 38.06 -9.41
C ASN A 193 8.99 39.32 -10.24
N SER A 194 9.81 39.61 -11.25
CA SER A 194 9.64 40.76 -12.16
C SER A 194 8.88 40.41 -13.44
N ILE A 195 8.59 39.12 -13.67
CA ILE A 195 7.91 38.64 -14.87
C ILE A 195 6.44 38.42 -14.55
N MET A 196 5.57 39.29 -15.04
CA MET A 196 4.11 39.14 -14.91
C MET A 196 3.60 38.01 -15.81
N VAL A 197 2.62 37.26 -15.31
CA VAL A 197 1.91 36.24 -16.07
C VAL A 197 0.90 36.91 -16.99
N ASN A 198 0.95 36.57 -18.27
CA ASN A 198 0.10 37.11 -19.34
C ASN A 198 -0.35 35.97 -20.28
N SER A 199 -1.21 36.29 -21.23
CA SER A 199 -1.80 35.37 -22.21
C SER A 199 -0.75 34.59 -23.02
N LYS A 200 0.43 35.19 -23.26
CA LYS A 200 1.52 34.59 -24.04
C LYS A 200 2.42 33.65 -23.23
N ASN A 201 2.54 33.85 -21.92
CA ASN A 201 3.48 33.10 -21.07
C ASN A 201 2.81 32.21 -20.00
N ARG A 202 1.48 32.26 -19.85
CA ARG A 202 0.72 31.49 -18.84
C ARG A 202 0.95 29.97 -18.89
N GLU A 203 1.17 29.41 -20.07
CA GLU A 203 1.48 27.98 -20.21
C GLU A 203 2.84 27.62 -19.58
N GLU A 204 3.86 28.46 -19.81
CA GLU A 204 5.19 28.24 -19.22
C GLU A 204 5.16 28.47 -17.70
N TYR A 205 4.40 29.46 -17.21
CA TYR A 205 4.17 29.66 -15.78
C TYR A 205 3.63 28.39 -15.12
N ILE A 206 2.56 27.80 -15.68
CA ILE A 206 1.94 26.58 -15.15
C ILE A 206 2.88 25.39 -15.21
N LYS A 207 3.61 25.23 -16.32
CA LYS A 207 4.62 24.18 -16.46
C LYS A 207 5.71 24.31 -15.40
N LEU A 208 6.21 25.51 -15.12
CA LEU A 208 7.23 25.73 -14.09
C LEU A 208 6.68 25.53 -12.68
N LEU A 209 5.42 25.90 -12.42
CA LEU A 209 4.74 25.61 -11.16
C LEU A 209 4.67 24.10 -10.89
N ILE A 210 4.21 23.33 -11.88
CA ILE A 210 4.14 21.86 -11.80
C ILE A 210 5.54 21.27 -11.60
N GLN A 211 6.51 21.71 -12.40
CA GLN A 211 7.89 21.25 -12.31
C GLN A 211 8.49 21.53 -10.94
N HIS A 212 8.26 22.70 -10.36
CA HIS A 212 8.78 23.03 -9.05
C HIS A 212 8.14 22.19 -7.95
N ARG A 213 6.81 22.11 -7.91
CA ARG A 213 6.07 21.42 -6.85
C ARG A 213 6.20 19.90 -6.90
N PHE A 214 5.99 19.32 -8.07
CA PHE A 214 5.85 17.88 -8.21
C PHE A 214 7.11 17.19 -8.67
N VAL A 215 8.11 17.90 -9.20
CA VAL A 215 9.36 17.28 -9.66
C VAL A 215 10.53 17.73 -8.80
N LYS A 216 10.86 19.03 -8.76
CA LYS A 216 12.03 19.55 -8.03
C LYS A 216 11.92 19.29 -6.52
N SER A 217 10.76 19.57 -5.91
CA SER A 217 10.56 19.47 -4.44
C SER A 217 10.64 18.03 -3.90
N VAL A 218 10.47 17.02 -4.76
CA VAL A 218 10.44 15.60 -4.37
C VAL A 218 11.55 14.77 -5.03
N ALA A 219 12.37 15.36 -5.91
CA ALA A 219 13.40 14.66 -6.67
C ALA A 219 14.35 13.82 -5.79
N GLU A 220 14.79 14.40 -4.67
CA GLU A 220 15.66 13.69 -3.71
C GLU A 220 14.94 12.47 -3.10
N LYS A 221 13.68 12.63 -2.67
CA LYS A 221 12.85 11.56 -2.08
C LYS A 221 12.67 10.40 -3.05
N ILE A 222 12.35 10.72 -4.29
CA ILE A 222 12.15 9.75 -5.37
C ILE A 222 13.46 9.04 -5.70
N SER A 223 14.60 9.73 -5.66
CA SER A 223 15.91 9.12 -5.85
C SER A 223 16.20 8.07 -4.77
N TYR A 224 15.97 8.39 -3.49
CA TYR A 224 16.15 7.45 -2.39
C TYR A 224 15.19 6.26 -2.48
N PHE A 225 13.90 6.51 -2.72
CA PHE A 225 12.91 5.46 -2.93
C PHE A 225 13.29 4.53 -4.08
N SER A 226 13.63 5.11 -5.24
CA SER A 226 14.01 4.39 -6.45
C SER A 226 15.27 3.53 -6.22
N ARG A 227 16.25 4.05 -5.47
CA ARG A 227 17.45 3.30 -5.07
C ARG A 227 17.09 2.11 -4.19
N GLY A 228 16.28 2.32 -3.15
CA GLY A 228 15.85 1.25 -2.25
C GLY A 228 15.04 0.17 -2.98
N PHE A 229 14.16 0.57 -3.89
CA PHE A 229 13.42 -0.35 -4.74
C PHE A 229 14.36 -1.18 -5.64
N GLY A 230 15.32 -0.52 -6.28
CA GLY A 230 16.32 -1.15 -7.15
C GLY A 230 17.26 -2.12 -6.43
N ASP A 231 17.46 -1.97 -5.11
CA ASP A 231 18.29 -2.89 -4.32
C ASP A 231 17.71 -4.32 -4.24
N ILE A 232 16.40 -4.48 -4.49
CA ILE A 232 15.67 -5.76 -4.41
C ILE A 232 15.50 -6.41 -5.79
N LEU A 233 15.68 -5.67 -6.88
CA LEU A 233 15.65 -6.22 -8.24
C LEU A 233 16.85 -7.15 -8.50
N CYS A 234 16.71 -8.00 -9.53
CA CYS A 234 17.79 -8.90 -9.94
C CYS A 234 19.09 -8.17 -10.32
N GLU A 235 18.95 -7.00 -10.95
CA GLU A 235 20.08 -6.17 -11.38
C GLU A 235 19.85 -4.71 -10.97
N ARG A 236 20.91 -4.08 -10.45
CA ARG A 236 20.87 -2.65 -10.12
C ARG A 236 20.70 -1.82 -11.40
N GLY A 237 19.85 -0.80 -11.34
CA GLY A 237 19.57 0.09 -12.46
C GLY A 237 18.31 -0.27 -13.25
N LEU A 238 17.72 -1.45 -13.03
CA LEU A 238 16.49 -1.87 -13.72
C LEU A 238 15.21 -1.18 -13.21
N GLN A 239 15.25 -0.44 -12.11
CA GLN A 239 14.05 0.14 -11.50
C GLN A 239 13.31 1.08 -12.46
N LYS A 240 14.02 1.91 -13.24
CA LYS A 240 13.37 2.77 -14.23
C LYS A 240 12.70 1.94 -15.34
N ILE A 241 13.38 0.89 -15.82
CA ILE A 241 12.86 -0.02 -16.86
C ILE A 241 11.63 -0.76 -16.34
N PHE A 242 11.64 -1.20 -15.09
CA PHE A 242 10.51 -1.83 -14.42
C PHE A 242 9.27 -0.95 -14.49
N PHE A 243 9.34 0.30 -14.02
CA PHE A 243 8.19 1.21 -14.06
C PHE A 243 7.80 1.61 -15.49
N GLN A 244 8.76 1.73 -16.41
CA GLN A 244 8.48 2.01 -17.82
C GLN A 244 7.72 0.87 -18.53
N SER A 245 7.96 -0.37 -18.10
CA SER A 245 7.32 -1.57 -18.67
C SER A 245 5.89 -1.80 -18.20
N LEU A 246 5.42 -1.05 -17.20
CA LEU A 246 4.09 -1.17 -16.62
C LEU A 246 3.20 0.01 -17.01
N GLN A 247 1.89 -0.21 -17.01
CA GLN A 247 0.92 0.85 -16.84
C GLN A 247 0.62 1.02 -15.35
N LEU A 248 0.13 2.21 -14.95
CA LEU A 248 -0.23 2.47 -13.55
C LEU A 248 -1.22 1.44 -13.01
N LYS A 249 -2.23 1.06 -13.83
CA LYS A 249 -3.22 0.03 -13.47
C LYS A 249 -2.59 -1.33 -13.15
N ASP A 250 -1.48 -1.67 -13.81
CA ASP A 250 -0.81 -2.96 -13.60
C ASP A 250 -0.12 -2.95 -12.23
N LEU A 251 0.53 -1.83 -11.88
CA LEU A 251 1.10 -1.64 -10.55
C LEU A 251 0.02 -1.60 -9.46
N ASP A 252 -1.10 -0.91 -9.72
CA ASP A 252 -2.25 -0.87 -8.82
C ASP A 252 -2.78 -2.28 -8.54
N GLN A 253 -2.92 -3.13 -9.56
CA GLN A 253 -3.33 -4.53 -9.37
C GLN A 253 -2.33 -5.33 -8.54
N MET A 254 -1.04 -5.06 -8.67
CA MET A 254 0.00 -5.74 -7.89
C MET A 254 -0.02 -5.35 -6.41
N LEU A 255 -0.29 -4.08 -6.11
CA LEU A 255 -0.24 -3.53 -4.73
C LEU A 255 -1.58 -3.50 -4.01
N LEU A 256 -2.67 -3.11 -4.67
CA LEU A 256 -4.02 -3.08 -4.13
C LEU A 256 -4.72 -4.42 -4.23
N GLY A 257 -4.40 -5.23 -5.24
CA GLY A 257 -5.14 -6.44 -5.55
C GLY A 257 -6.41 -6.20 -6.37
N SER A 258 -7.39 -7.07 -6.21
CA SER A 258 -8.71 -6.91 -6.80
C SER A 258 -9.39 -5.68 -6.21
N GLY A 259 -9.78 -4.73 -7.08
CA GLY A 259 -10.60 -3.58 -6.73
C GLY A 259 -12.09 -3.93 -6.54
N GLU A 260 -12.46 -5.20 -6.72
CA GLU A 260 -13.84 -5.67 -6.62
C GLU A 260 -14.21 -6.06 -5.19
N ALA A 261 -15.52 -6.06 -4.91
CA ALA A 261 -16.04 -6.57 -3.66
C ALA A 261 -15.73 -8.07 -3.51
N ILE A 262 -15.48 -8.53 -2.28
CA ILE A 262 -15.27 -9.96 -2.01
C ILE A 262 -16.58 -10.70 -2.26
N SER A 263 -16.64 -11.45 -3.37
CA SER A 263 -17.75 -12.36 -3.68
C SER A 263 -17.73 -13.55 -2.75
N VAL A 264 -18.86 -13.81 -2.09
CA VAL A 264 -19.02 -14.94 -1.18
C VAL A 264 -19.13 -16.24 -1.98
N GLU A 265 -19.69 -16.17 -3.17
CA GLU A 265 -19.81 -17.28 -4.12
C GLU A 265 -18.43 -17.74 -4.60
N ASP A 266 -17.57 -16.81 -5.02
CA ASP A 266 -16.19 -17.13 -5.41
C ASP A 266 -15.38 -17.68 -4.23
N TRP A 267 -15.56 -17.09 -3.03
CA TRP A 267 -14.94 -17.56 -1.80
C TRP A 267 -15.35 -19.02 -1.50
N LYS A 268 -16.65 -19.30 -1.58
CA LYS A 268 -17.20 -20.64 -1.35
C LYS A 268 -16.70 -21.64 -2.38
N ALA A 269 -16.65 -21.28 -3.66
CA ALA A 269 -16.16 -22.16 -4.73
C ALA A 269 -14.67 -22.55 -4.58
N HIS A 270 -13.89 -21.72 -3.90
CA HIS A 270 -12.47 -21.93 -3.64
C HIS A 270 -12.17 -22.47 -2.22
N THR A 271 -13.20 -22.95 -1.50
CA THR A 271 -13.07 -23.50 -0.15
C THR A 271 -13.34 -25.01 -0.12
N ASP A 272 -12.39 -25.75 0.45
CA ASP A 272 -12.48 -27.17 0.73
C ASP A 272 -12.91 -27.42 2.18
N TYR A 273 -13.52 -28.58 2.45
CA TYR A 273 -14.04 -28.94 3.78
C TYR A 273 -13.41 -30.23 4.28
N HIS A 274 -12.83 -30.20 5.49
CA HIS A 274 -12.23 -31.37 6.13
C HIS A 274 -12.97 -31.72 7.43
N GLY A 275 -13.60 -32.90 7.45
CA GLY A 275 -14.43 -33.35 8.59
C GLY A 275 -15.84 -32.78 8.59
N TYR A 276 -16.12 -31.77 7.75
CA TYR A 276 -17.46 -31.32 7.38
C TYR A 276 -17.77 -31.70 5.93
N LYS A 277 -19.05 -31.81 5.60
CA LYS A 277 -19.58 -31.82 4.24
C LYS A 277 -20.14 -30.44 3.90
N GLU A 278 -20.20 -30.11 2.61
CA GLU A 278 -20.70 -28.81 2.14
C GLU A 278 -22.15 -28.54 2.59
N ASN A 279 -22.96 -29.59 2.75
CA ASN A 279 -24.36 -29.52 3.18
C ASN A 279 -24.56 -29.70 4.70
N ASP A 280 -23.49 -29.79 5.49
CA ASP A 280 -23.62 -29.81 6.95
C ASP A 280 -24.17 -28.46 7.44
N GLY A 281 -25.03 -28.49 8.47
CA GLY A 281 -25.71 -27.30 8.99
C GLY A 281 -24.73 -26.16 9.34
N GLN A 282 -23.58 -26.48 9.93
CA GLN A 282 -22.56 -25.48 10.28
C GLN A 282 -21.92 -24.83 9.04
N ILE A 283 -21.73 -25.56 7.93
CA ILE A 283 -21.17 -24.97 6.72
C ILE A 283 -22.20 -24.06 6.05
N CYS A 284 -23.47 -24.48 6.01
CA CYS A 284 -24.57 -23.65 5.53
C CYS A 284 -24.68 -22.36 6.35
N TRP A 285 -24.68 -22.45 7.69
CA TRP A 285 -24.72 -21.30 8.58
C TRP A 285 -23.51 -20.38 8.40
N PHE A 286 -22.32 -20.93 8.20
CA PHE A 286 -21.10 -20.12 8.02
C PHE A 286 -21.25 -19.21 6.80
N TRP A 287 -21.63 -19.78 5.66
CA TRP A 287 -21.82 -18.99 4.43
C TRP A 287 -23.02 -18.07 4.48
N GLU A 288 -24.09 -18.43 5.21
CA GLU A 288 -25.22 -17.53 5.46
C GLU A 288 -24.77 -16.29 6.25
N VAL A 289 -23.99 -16.48 7.33
CA VAL A 289 -23.44 -15.37 8.12
C VAL A 289 -22.50 -14.52 7.29
N VAL A 290 -21.58 -15.12 6.53
CA VAL A 290 -20.63 -14.40 5.66
C VAL A 290 -21.36 -13.64 4.54
N GLY A 291 -22.44 -14.22 3.99
CA GLY A 291 -23.35 -13.55 3.05
C GLY A 291 -23.96 -12.27 3.64
N GLY A 292 -24.32 -12.30 4.93
CA GLY A 292 -24.84 -11.14 5.66
C GLY A 292 -23.80 -10.14 6.17
N MET A 293 -22.49 -10.41 6.03
CA MET A 293 -21.44 -9.49 6.47
C MET A 293 -21.26 -8.30 5.50
N SER A 294 -20.95 -7.13 6.06
CA SER A 294 -20.45 -5.97 5.29
C SER A 294 -19.09 -6.26 4.65
N MET A 295 -18.70 -5.44 3.67
CA MET A 295 -17.40 -5.58 3.01
C MET A 295 -16.22 -5.52 4.00
N LYS A 296 -16.24 -4.58 4.96
CA LYS A 296 -15.21 -4.46 6.01
C LYS A 296 -15.13 -5.75 6.84
N GLN A 297 -16.28 -6.28 7.28
CA GLN A 297 -16.32 -7.53 8.05
C GLN A 297 -15.81 -8.74 7.25
N ARG A 298 -16.13 -8.83 5.96
CA ARG A 298 -15.58 -9.89 5.09
C ARG A 298 -14.05 -9.78 4.97
N GLN A 299 -13.51 -8.56 4.87
CA GLN A 299 -12.06 -8.32 4.86
C GLN A 299 -11.39 -8.69 6.19
N GLU A 300 -12.02 -8.39 7.33
CA GLU A 300 -11.49 -8.80 8.64
C GLU A 300 -11.47 -10.32 8.78
N LEU A 301 -12.56 -11.00 8.42
CA LEU A 301 -12.62 -12.46 8.44
C LEU A 301 -11.59 -13.10 7.49
N LEU A 302 -11.42 -12.53 6.29
CA LEU A 302 -10.42 -13.00 5.32
C LEU A 302 -9.01 -12.86 5.89
N PHE A 303 -8.71 -11.71 6.48
CA PHE A 303 -7.42 -11.44 7.10
C PHE A 303 -7.16 -12.38 8.28
N PHE A 304 -8.15 -12.61 9.14
CA PHE A 304 -8.06 -13.58 10.22
C PHE A 304 -7.77 -15.00 9.70
N TRP A 305 -8.41 -15.42 8.61
CA TRP A 305 -8.23 -16.76 8.03
C TRP A 305 -6.88 -16.90 7.32
N THR A 306 -6.41 -15.88 6.62
CA THR A 306 -5.33 -16.03 5.63
C THR A 306 -4.13 -15.10 5.81
N SER A 307 -4.24 -14.09 6.68
CA SER A 307 -3.37 -12.91 6.73
C SER A 307 -3.31 -12.15 5.39
N VAL A 308 -4.30 -12.35 4.50
CA VAL A 308 -4.48 -11.59 3.26
C VAL A 308 -5.60 -10.59 3.48
N LYS A 309 -5.31 -9.30 3.37
CA LYS A 309 -6.32 -8.24 3.51
C LYS A 309 -7.00 -7.92 2.18
N PHE A 310 -6.23 -7.97 1.10
CA PHE A 310 -6.68 -7.69 -0.27
C PHE A 310 -6.36 -8.87 -1.17
N LEU A 311 -7.39 -9.37 -1.88
CA LEU A 311 -7.23 -10.51 -2.77
C LEU A 311 -6.38 -10.15 -4.00
N PRO A 312 -5.65 -11.09 -4.60
CA PRO A 312 -5.03 -10.88 -5.90
C PRO A 312 -6.07 -10.50 -6.98
N ALA A 313 -5.60 -9.95 -8.11
CA ALA A 313 -6.48 -9.44 -9.17
C ALA A 313 -7.48 -10.47 -9.74
N CYS A 314 -7.19 -11.77 -9.70
CA CYS A 314 -8.13 -12.83 -10.13
C CYS A 314 -8.84 -13.53 -8.95
N GLY A 315 -8.99 -12.85 -7.81
CA GLY A 315 -9.74 -13.33 -6.66
C GLY A 315 -9.09 -14.54 -5.96
N PHE A 316 -9.94 -15.43 -5.44
CA PHE A 316 -9.49 -16.57 -4.62
C PHE A 316 -8.69 -17.61 -5.41
N SER A 317 -8.90 -17.68 -6.73
CA SER A 317 -8.22 -18.63 -7.63
C SER A 317 -6.69 -18.45 -7.69
N LYS A 318 -6.19 -17.26 -7.35
CA LYS A 318 -4.75 -16.91 -7.39
C LYS A 318 -4.08 -16.93 -6.02
N LEU A 319 -4.79 -17.34 -4.98
CA LEU A 319 -4.17 -17.63 -3.70
C LEU A 319 -3.16 -18.79 -3.85
N SER A 320 -2.09 -18.74 -3.05
CA SER A 320 -1.02 -19.76 -3.08
C SER A 320 -1.48 -21.17 -2.67
N SER A 321 -2.70 -21.31 -2.14
CA SER A 321 -3.32 -22.57 -1.76
C SER A 321 -4.84 -22.42 -1.76
N ARG A 322 -5.56 -23.54 -1.84
CA ARG A 322 -7.01 -23.54 -1.63
C ARG A 322 -7.32 -23.27 -0.17
N LEU A 323 -8.44 -22.59 0.06
CA LEU A 323 -8.94 -22.34 1.40
C LEU A 323 -9.51 -23.63 1.97
N CYS A 324 -9.41 -23.84 3.28
CA CYS A 324 -9.91 -25.04 3.92
C CYS A 324 -10.62 -24.72 5.23
N ILE A 325 -11.86 -25.15 5.39
CA ILE A 325 -12.53 -25.20 6.68
C ILE A 325 -12.40 -26.61 7.25
N TYR A 326 -11.83 -26.72 8.45
CA TYR A 326 -11.71 -28.01 9.15
C TYR A 326 -12.52 -28.02 10.44
N LYS A 327 -13.06 -29.20 10.75
CA LYS A 327 -13.93 -29.43 11.90
C LYS A 327 -13.16 -29.42 13.21
N LEU A 328 -13.63 -28.62 14.17
CA LEU A 328 -13.21 -28.67 15.56
C LEU A 328 -14.25 -29.42 16.42
N ALA A 329 -13.87 -29.70 17.68
CA ALA A 329 -14.78 -30.26 18.66
C ALA A 329 -16.01 -29.36 18.87
N LYS A 330 -17.13 -29.97 19.26
CA LYS A 330 -18.37 -29.25 19.61
C LYS A 330 -18.13 -28.36 20.82
N SER A 331 -18.31 -27.07 20.66
CA SER A 331 -18.24 -26.07 21.72
C SER A 331 -18.87 -24.77 21.24
N ASP A 332 -19.77 -24.22 22.04
CA ASP A 332 -20.42 -22.92 21.76
C ASP A 332 -19.60 -21.73 22.28
N GLN A 333 -18.64 -21.99 23.15
CA GLN A 333 -17.78 -20.98 23.78
C GLN A 333 -16.44 -20.79 23.04
N ARG A 334 -15.96 -21.84 22.38
CA ARG A 334 -14.68 -21.79 21.66
C ARG A 334 -14.82 -20.93 20.41
N LEU A 335 -13.94 -19.95 20.24
CA LEU A 335 -13.87 -19.17 19.00
C LEU A 335 -13.29 -20.00 17.85
N PRO A 336 -13.57 -19.63 16.58
CA PRO A 336 -12.84 -20.18 15.45
C PRO A 336 -11.34 -19.90 15.59
N SER A 337 -10.52 -20.78 15.03
CA SER A 337 -9.06 -20.63 15.04
C SER A 337 -8.52 -20.68 13.62
N SER A 338 -7.45 -19.96 13.31
CA SER A 338 -6.86 -19.97 11.97
C SER A 338 -5.42 -20.49 11.97
N ARG A 339 -5.04 -21.11 10.86
CA ARG A 339 -3.65 -21.43 10.51
C ARG A 339 -3.36 -20.76 9.18
N THR A 340 -3.05 -19.47 9.26
CA THR A 340 -2.94 -18.58 8.10
C THR A 340 -1.86 -19.01 7.11
N CYS A 341 -0.76 -19.62 7.58
CA CYS A 341 0.28 -20.21 6.73
C CYS A 341 -0.23 -21.28 5.76
N PHE A 342 -1.35 -21.93 6.08
CA PHE A 342 -1.95 -23.02 5.28
C PHE A 342 -3.37 -22.72 4.82
N TYR A 343 -3.84 -21.49 5.01
CA TYR A 343 -5.22 -21.08 4.71
C TYR A 343 -6.29 -22.01 5.31
N LYS A 344 -6.07 -22.45 6.56
CA LYS A 344 -7.02 -23.32 7.28
C LYS A 344 -7.78 -22.55 8.34
N LEU A 345 -9.10 -22.68 8.35
CA LEU A 345 -10.00 -22.17 9.37
C LEU A 345 -10.59 -23.34 10.14
N GLY A 346 -10.30 -23.42 11.43
CA GLY A 346 -10.91 -24.38 12.35
C GLY A 346 -12.25 -23.85 12.82
N LEU A 347 -13.34 -24.53 12.46
CA LEU A 347 -14.70 -24.14 12.79
C LEU A 347 -15.31 -25.11 13.82
N PRO A 348 -15.63 -24.64 15.05
CA PRO A 348 -16.34 -25.44 16.05
C PRO A 348 -17.71 -25.89 15.56
N GLN A 349 -18.17 -27.04 16.05
CA GLN A 349 -19.52 -27.52 15.77
C GLN A 349 -20.53 -26.76 16.63
N TYR A 350 -20.80 -25.50 16.31
CA TYR A 350 -21.78 -24.70 17.03
C TYR A 350 -23.16 -25.35 17.01
N SER A 351 -23.93 -25.14 18.07
CA SER A 351 -25.27 -25.71 18.22
C SER A 351 -26.36 -24.93 17.48
N SER A 352 -26.11 -23.66 17.10
CA SER A 352 -27.05 -22.82 16.35
C SER A 352 -26.36 -21.76 15.48
N LEU A 353 -27.11 -21.27 14.48
CA LEU A 353 -26.73 -20.13 13.63
C LEU A 353 -26.44 -18.87 14.47
N ALA A 354 -27.23 -18.61 15.51
CA ALA A 354 -27.08 -17.42 16.36
C ALA A 354 -25.72 -17.40 17.08
N ILE A 355 -25.32 -18.55 17.63
CA ILE A 355 -24.02 -18.72 18.30
C ILE A 355 -22.87 -18.56 17.30
N MET A 356 -23.00 -19.16 16.11
CA MET A 356 -22.01 -19.00 15.05
C MET A 356 -21.83 -17.53 14.66
N LYS A 357 -22.94 -16.81 14.44
CA LYS A 357 -22.94 -15.39 14.10
C LYS A 357 -22.25 -14.57 15.19
N GLN A 358 -22.59 -14.80 16.46
CA GLN A 358 -21.97 -14.12 17.59
C GLN A 358 -20.44 -14.35 17.61
N ASN A 359 -19.99 -15.60 17.50
CA ASN A 359 -18.56 -15.93 17.56
C ASN A 359 -17.78 -15.40 16.34
N LEU A 360 -18.37 -15.40 15.15
CA LEU A 360 -17.74 -14.80 13.95
C LEU A 360 -17.67 -13.26 14.04
N LEU A 361 -18.65 -12.62 14.68
CA LEU A 361 -18.62 -11.17 14.89
C LEU A 361 -17.53 -10.74 15.88
N ILE A 362 -17.15 -11.60 16.84
CA ILE A 362 -16.02 -11.34 17.74
C ILE A 362 -14.69 -11.23 16.96
N ILE A 363 -14.49 -12.07 15.94
CA ILE A 363 -13.30 -11.99 15.07
C ILE A 363 -13.21 -10.64 14.36
N ASN A 364 -14.34 -10.03 14.01
CA ASN A 364 -14.40 -8.74 13.33
C ASN A 364 -14.10 -7.55 14.24
N GLN A 365 -13.80 -7.76 15.53
CA GLN A 365 -13.32 -6.72 16.42
C GLN A 365 -11.80 -6.55 16.23
N GLU A 366 -11.37 -5.34 15.88
CA GLU A 366 -10.03 -4.99 15.33
C GLU A 366 -8.82 -5.51 16.15
N HIS A 367 -8.98 -5.79 17.45
CA HIS A 367 -7.89 -6.26 18.31
C HIS A 367 -7.57 -7.76 18.20
N LEU A 368 -8.48 -8.60 17.71
CA LEU A 368 -8.26 -10.06 17.61
C LEU A 368 -7.75 -10.51 16.23
N GLY A 369 -7.95 -9.67 15.20
CA GLY A 369 -7.45 -9.94 13.83
C GLY A 369 -5.93 -9.83 13.69
N CYS A 370 -5.26 -9.17 14.65
CA CYS A 370 -3.82 -8.89 14.65
C CYS A 370 -3.05 -9.60 15.77
N SER A 371 -3.67 -10.52 16.51
CA SER A 371 -3.02 -11.27 17.60
C SER A 371 -3.21 -12.77 17.39
N PHE A 372 -2.34 -13.38 16.60
CA PHE A 372 -2.33 -14.82 16.43
C PHE A 372 -1.61 -15.46 17.63
N GLY A 373 -2.37 -15.94 18.62
CA GLY A 373 -1.83 -16.86 19.62
C GLY A 373 -1.80 -16.38 21.07
N PHE A 374 -2.84 -15.69 21.54
CA PHE A 374 -3.13 -15.79 22.98
C PHE A 374 -3.68 -17.20 23.25
N SER A 375 -2.88 -17.97 23.99
CA SER A 375 -3.26 -19.26 24.56
C SER A 375 -4.27 -19.10 25.68
#